data_AF-A0A0F9KC98-F1
#
_entry.id   AF-A0A0F9KC98-F1
#
_cell.length_a   1.000
_cell.length_b   1.000
_cell.length_c   1.000
_cell.angle_alpha   90.00
_cell.angle_beta   90.00
_cell.angle_gamma   90.00
#
_symmetry.space_group_name_H-M   'P 1'
#
loop_
_entity.id
_entity.type
_entity.pdbx_description
1 polymer ?
#
loop_
_entity_poly.entity_id
_entity_poly.type
_entity_poly.pdbx_seq_one_letter_code
_entity_poly.pdbx_strand_id
1 'polypeptide(L)'
;MSRSANCFGIDGCKAGWVSVYEPNPLKWEIEIFTTIEEFWNTHPNAEVVLIDIPIGLIDGGPSPRSADVAARKYLKGKHSSSIFPTPCRAALYKPTYQEANKINREKTGKGLSKQTWNIMGKIRELDILLQENKTSRNVFYEAGPELCFMTLADKSFNYYKKTEEGLKNRLNSIM
;
A
#
# COMPACT_ATOMS: atom_id res chain seq x y z
N MET A 1 1.04 -8.98 31.61
CA MET A 1 0.54 -7.87 30.78
C MET A 1 0.94 -8.17 29.35
N SER A 2 -0.01 -8.45 28.45
CA SER A 2 0.33 -8.64 27.04
C SER A 2 0.85 -7.32 26.50
N ARG A 3 2.09 -7.31 26.04
CA ARG A 3 2.68 -6.16 25.37
C ARG A 3 1.81 -5.86 24.14
N SER A 4 1.22 -4.66 24.05
CA SER A 4 0.58 -4.23 22.80
C SER A 4 1.70 -4.21 21.75
N ALA A 5 1.55 -4.97 20.67
CA ALA A 5 2.53 -4.97 19.60
C ALA A 5 2.58 -3.56 18.98
N ASN A 6 3.78 -3.06 18.68
CA ASN A 6 3.97 -1.72 18.14
C ASN A 6 3.62 -1.70 16.64
N CYS A 7 2.32 -1.80 16.34
CA CYS A 7 1.77 -1.98 15.01
C CYS A 7 1.14 -0.68 14.49
N PHE A 8 1.47 -0.31 13.25
CA PHE A 8 1.00 0.93 12.62
C PHE A 8 0.29 0.62 11.30
N GLY A 9 -0.86 1.27 11.07
CA GLY A 9 -1.45 1.41 9.74
C GLY A 9 -1.09 2.78 9.17
N ILE A 10 -0.63 2.84 7.92
CA ILE A 10 -0.20 4.08 7.26
C ILE A 10 -0.86 4.22 5.90
N ASP A 11 -1.31 5.45 5.58
CA ASP A 11 -1.78 5.81 4.24
C ASP A 11 -1.30 7.21 3.84
N GLY A 12 -1.25 7.46 2.53
CA GLY A 12 -0.90 8.76 1.97
C GLY A 12 -2.04 9.77 2.14
N CYS A 13 -1.72 10.99 2.56
CA CYS A 13 -2.68 12.08 2.67
C CYS A 13 -2.11 13.38 2.06
N LYS A 14 -2.94 14.43 1.97
CA LYS A 14 -2.50 15.73 1.39
C LYS A 14 -1.35 16.37 2.18
N ALA A 15 -1.24 16.09 3.47
CA ALA A 15 -0.18 16.60 4.34
C ALA A 15 1.09 15.72 4.33
N GLY A 16 1.06 14.57 3.66
CA GLY A 16 2.15 13.59 3.66
C GLY A 16 1.62 12.18 3.91
N TRP A 17 1.73 11.72 5.14
CA TRP A 17 1.32 10.40 5.60
C TRP A 17 0.51 10.52 6.88
N VAL A 18 -0.54 9.72 7.00
CA VAL A 18 -1.28 9.54 8.24
C VAL A 18 -0.95 8.16 8.80
N SER A 19 -0.60 8.09 10.07
CA SER A 19 -0.39 6.85 10.81
C SER A 19 -1.47 6.68 11.87
N VAL A 20 -1.95 5.46 12.03
CA VAL A 20 -2.92 5.05 13.04
C VAL A 20 -2.39 3.84 13.78
N TYR A 21 -2.40 3.88 15.11
CA TYR A 21 -1.90 2.79 15.95
C TYR A 21 -2.63 2.74 17.29
N GLU A 22 -2.49 1.61 17.99
CA GLU A 22 -3.12 1.35 19.28
C GLU A 22 -2.07 1.21 20.38
N PRO A 23 -1.68 2.30 21.07
CA PRO A 23 -0.72 2.23 22.18
C PRO A 23 -1.22 1.38 23.36
N ASN A 24 -2.54 1.24 23.53
CA ASN A 24 -3.15 0.35 24.51
C ASN A 24 -4.57 -0.06 24.06
N PRO A 25 -5.12 -1.21 24.52
CA PRO A 25 -6.30 -1.91 23.96
C PRO A 25 -7.65 -1.15 23.87
N LEU A 26 -7.67 0.14 24.17
CA LEU A 26 -8.87 0.99 24.17
C LEU A 26 -8.59 2.40 23.63
N LYS A 27 -7.37 2.67 23.13
CA LYS A 27 -6.97 3.99 22.67
C LYS A 27 -6.28 3.89 21.32
N TRP A 28 -6.90 4.50 20.32
CA TRP A 28 -6.29 4.74 19.01
C TRP A 28 -5.67 6.13 18.99
N GLU A 29 -4.46 6.23 18.43
CA GLU A 29 -3.77 7.48 18.18
C GLU A 29 -3.63 7.71 16.67
N ILE A 30 -3.59 8.98 16.28
CA ILE A 30 -3.40 9.40 14.90
C ILE A 30 -2.26 10.42 14.86
N GLU A 31 -1.29 10.17 13.99
CA GLU A 31 -0.17 11.07 13.76
C GLU A 31 -0.03 11.39 12.27
N ILE A 32 0.46 12.59 11.96
CA ILE A 32 0.68 13.05 10.59
C ILE A 32 2.17 13.33 10.42
N PHE A 33 2.74 12.78 9.36
CA PHE A 33 4.15 12.96 9.00
C PHE A 33 4.25 13.53 7.59
N THR A 34 5.22 14.41 7.35
CA THR A 34 5.46 14.97 6.01
C THR A 34 6.07 13.90 5.11
N THR A 35 6.97 13.09 5.66
CA THR A 35 7.63 11.98 4.97
C THR A 35 7.55 10.66 5.74
N ILE A 36 7.74 9.53 5.05
CA ILE A 36 7.78 8.18 5.62
C ILE A 36 9.07 7.96 6.39
N GLU A 37 10.14 8.68 6.03
CA GLU A 37 11.37 8.75 6.79
C GLU A 37 11.15 9.43 8.15
N GLU A 38 10.36 10.51 8.20
CA GLU A 38 9.98 11.18 9.45
C GLU A 38 9.18 10.23 10.38
N PHE A 39 8.23 9.48 9.82
CA PHE A 39 7.55 8.39 10.54
C PHE A 39 8.56 7.39 11.09
N TRP A 40 9.47 6.89 10.25
CA TRP A 40 10.43 5.86 10.65
C TRP A 40 11.42 6.34 11.72
N ASN A 41 11.86 7.60 11.64
CA ASN A 41 12.73 8.20 12.64
C ASN A 41 12.02 8.42 13.98
N THR A 42 10.70 8.65 13.96
CA THR A 42 9.87 8.78 15.17
C THR A 42 9.58 7.41 15.79
N HIS A 43 9.33 6.40 14.97
CA HIS A 43 8.96 5.05 15.39
C HIS A 43 9.97 3.97 14.92
N PRO A 44 11.26 4.06 15.28
CA PRO A 44 12.29 3.13 14.80
C PRO A 44 12.13 1.71 15.35
N ASN A 45 11.31 1.55 16.39
CA ASN A 45 10.98 0.29 17.04
C ASN A 45 9.60 -0.26 16.61
N ALA A 46 9.06 0.17 15.47
CA ALA A 46 7.84 -0.41 14.93
C ALA A 46 8.06 -1.92 14.67
N GLU A 47 7.11 -2.74 15.12
CA GLU A 47 7.17 -4.20 14.97
C GLU A 47 6.46 -4.63 13.67
N VAL A 48 5.40 -3.93 13.29
CA VAL A 48 4.66 -4.13 12.04
C VAL A 48 4.17 -2.78 11.52
N VAL A 49 4.36 -2.53 10.23
CA VAL A 49 3.84 -1.35 9.53
C VAL A 49 3.08 -1.81 8.29
N LEU A 50 1.78 -1.54 8.26
CA LEU A 50 0.88 -1.89 7.16
C LEU A 50 0.63 -0.65 6.31
N ILE A 51 0.89 -0.71 5.01
CA ILE A 51 0.80 0.45 4.11
C ILE A 51 0.17 0.11 2.75
N ASP A 52 -0.73 0.96 2.25
CA ASP A 52 -1.36 0.79 0.91
C ASP A 52 -0.49 1.38 -0.21
N ILE A 53 0.78 0.97 -0.26
CA ILE A 53 1.76 1.37 -1.29
C ILE A 53 2.55 0.14 -1.72
N PRO A 54 2.82 -0.04 -3.03
CA PRO A 54 3.62 -1.16 -3.49
C PRO A 54 5.08 -1.10 -3.01
N ILE A 55 5.58 -2.24 -2.55
CA ILE A 55 6.91 -2.62 -2.08
C ILE A 55 7.50 -3.68 -3.02
N GLY A 56 8.82 -3.62 -3.27
CA GLY A 56 9.51 -4.63 -4.09
C GLY A 56 9.23 -4.47 -5.59
N LEU A 57 9.58 -3.29 -6.12
CA LEU A 57 9.39 -2.95 -7.53
C LEU A 57 10.26 -3.81 -8.46
N ILE A 58 9.75 -4.07 -9.66
CA ILE A 58 10.52 -4.73 -10.73
C ILE A 58 11.35 -3.73 -11.52
N ASP A 59 12.48 -4.17 -12.06
CA ASP A 59 13.27 -3.37 -13.00
C ASP A 59 12.72 -3.43 -14.43
N GLY A 60 12.02 -4.51 -14.77
CA GLY A 60 11.41 -4.76 -16.07
C GLY A 60 11.02 -6.23 -16.25
N GLY A 61 10.62 -6.57 -17.47
CA GLY A 61 10.15 -7.89 -17.84
C GLY A 61 8.63 -7.94 -18.04
N PRO A 62 8.12 -8.96 -18.75
CA PRO A 62 6.71 -9.07 -19.10
C PRO A 62 5.84 -9.51 -17.91
N SER A 63 6.46 -10.06 -16.87
CA SER A 63 5.77 -10.61 -15.70
C SER A 63 5.47 -9.52 -14.67
N PRO A 64 4.23 -9.44 -14.16
CA PRO A 64 3.93 -8.59 -13.01
C PRO A 64 4.61 -9.10 -11.73
N ARG A 65 4.60 -8.29 -10.67
CA ARG A 65 5.08 -8.70 -9.34
C ARG A 65 4.29 -9.93 -8.86
N SER A 66 4.98 -10.85 -8.20
CA SER A 66 4.33 -12.02 -7.58
C SER A 66 3.25 -11.61 -6.57
N ALA A 67 3.48 -10.53 -5.81
CA ALA A 67 2.49 -9.93 -4.91
C ALA A 67 1.21 -9.49 -5.64
N ASP A 68 1.34 -8.79 -6.77
CA ASP A 68 0.19 -8.37 -7.58
C ASP A 68 -0.62 -9.58 -8.10
N VAL A 69 0.07 -10.65 -8.54
CA VAL A 69 -0.57 -11.88 -9.01
C VAL A 69 -1.33 -12.58 -7.87
N ALA A 70 -0.68 -12.72 -6.71
CA ALA A 70 -1.27 -13.34 -5.54
C ALA A 70 -2.49 -12.55 -5.04
N ALA A 71 -2.39 -11.23 -4.97
CA ALA A 71 -3.47 -10.34 -4.56
C ALA A 71 -4.69 -10.47 -5.49
N ARG A 72 -4.48 -10.44 -6.82
CA ARG A 72 -5.57 -10.64 -7.80
C ARG A 72 -6.23 -12.01 -7.67
N LYS A 73 -5.43 -13.07 -7.47
CA LYS A 73 -5.92 -14.43 -7.26
C LYS A 73 -6.76 -14.56 -5.98
N TYR A 74 -6.37 -13.84 -4.93
CA TYR A 74 -7.10 -13.82 -3.66
C TYR A 74 -8.44 -13.09 -3.78
N LEU A 75 -8.46 -11.89 -4.37
CA LEU A 75 -9.66 -11.06 -4.47
C LEU A 75 -10.74 -11.66 -5.39
N LYS A 76 -10.33 -12.38 -6.45
CA LYS A 76 -11.18 -13.00 -7.49
C LYS A 76 -12.15 -12.01 -8.18
N GLY A 77 -12.61 -12.38 -9.38
CA GLY A 77 -13.68 -11.67 -10.11
C GLY A 77 -13.48 -10.15 -10.19
N LYS A 78 -14.56 -9.40 -9.90
CA LYS A 78 -14.60 -7.93 -10.01
C LYS A 78 -13.64 -7.19 -9.08
N HIS A 79 -13.29 -7.77 -7.92
CA HIS A 79 -12.39 -7.15 -6.95
C HIS A 79 -10.93 -7.21 -7.39
N SER A 80 -10.56 -8.12 -8.30
CA SER A 80 -9.18 -8.19 -8.84
C SER A 80 -8.72 -6.90 -9.54
N SER A 81 -9.66 -6.08 -10.03
CA SER A 81 -9.40 -4.80 -10.68
C SER A 81 -8.91 -3.69 -9.73
N SER A 82 -9.06 -3.87 -8.41
CA SER A 82 -8.58 -2.92 -7.41
C SER A 82 -7.06 -2.94 -7.24
N ILE A 83 -6.42 -4.04 -7.65
CA ILE A 83 -4.96 -4.13 -7.72
C ILE A 83 -4.53 -3.38 -8.97
N PHE A 84 -3.92 -2.22 -8.80
CA PHE A 84 -3.38 -1.44 -9.93
C PHE A 84 -2.02 -2.00 -10.35
N PRO A 85 -1.67 -1.93 -11.65
CA PRO A 85 -0.32 -2.29 -12.08
C PRO A 85 0.73 -1.43 -11.39
N THR A 86 1.69 -2.09 -10.76
CA THR A 86 2.86 -1.47 -10.12
C THR A 86 3.83 -0.96 -11.19
N PRO A 87 4.41 0.24 -11.06
CA PRO A 87 5.36 0.74 -12.04
C PRO A 87 6.70 -0.02 -11.94
N CYS A 88 7.47 -0.06 -13.02
CA CYS A 88 8.88 -0.42 -12.91
C CYS A 88 9.66 0.67 -12.18
N ARG A 89 10.74 0.28 -11.49
CA ARG A 89 11.57 1.20 -10.70
C ARG A 89 12.08 2.38 -11.53
N ALA A 90 12.51 2.14 -12.77
CA ALA A 90 13.00 3.18 -13.67
C ALA A 90 11.96 4.27 -14.01
N ALA A 91 10.67 3.95 -13.96
CA ALA A 91 9.61 4.92 -14.23
C ALA A 91 9.46 5.95 -13.09
N LEU A 92 9.74 5.59 -11.84
CA LEU A 92 9.63 6.46 -10.65
C LEU A 92 10.40 7.77 -10.75
N TYR A 93 11.51 7.74 -11.47
CA TYR A 93 12.44 8.86 -11.53
C TYR A 93 12.21 9.76 -12.76
N LYS A 94 11.11 9.56 -13.49
CA LYS A 94 10.80 10.37 -14.67
C LYS A 94 9.98 11.60 -14.29
N PRO A 95 10.33 12.79 -14.82
CA PRO A 95 9.73 14.06 -14.44
C PRO A 95 8.30 14.22 -14.96
N THR A 96 7.94 13.53 -16.04
CA THR A 96 6.63 13.64 -16.68
C THR A 96 5.94 12.28 -16.81
N TYR A 97 4.60 12.30 -16.80
CA TYR A 97 3.80 11.10 -17.03
C TYR A 97 4.13 10.46 -18.38
N GLN A 98 4.37 11.27 -19.41
CA GLN A 98 4.70 10.81 -20.76
C GLN A 98 6.01 10.02 -20.75
N GLU A 99 7.06 10.53 -20.12
CA GLU A 99 8.34 9.85 -19.98
C GLU A 99 8.24 8.60 -19.10
N ALA A 100 7.55 8.69 -17.96
CA ALA A 100 7.34 7.55 -17.06
C ALA A 100 6.58 6.41 -17.76
N ASN A 101 5.49 6.74 -18.47
CA ASN A 101 4.70 5.77 -19.22
C ASN A 101 5.47 5.17 -20.39
N LYS A 102 6.28 5.98 -21.10
CA LYS A 102 7.17 5.47 -22.16
C LYS A 102 8.16 4.45 -21.60
N ILE A 103 8.88 4.80 -20.55
CA ILE A 103 9.87 3.94 -19.91
C ILE A 103 9.22 2.68 -19.32
N ASN A 104 8.05 2.81 -18.70
CA ASN A 104 7.31 1.67 -18.18
C ASN A 104 6.90 0.70 -19.30
N ARG A 105 6.43 1.21 -20.44
CA ARG A 105 6.09 0.40 -21.62
C ARG A 105 7.31 -0.31 -22.20
N GLU A 106 8.41 0.40 -22.35
CA GLU A 106 9.66 -0.17 -22.86
C GLU A 106 10.18 -1.30 -21.96
N LYS A 107 10.09 -1.12 -20.64
CA LYS A 107 10.62 -2.09 -19.67
C LYS A 107 9.68 -3.26 -19.38
N THR A 108 8.36 -3.05 -19.42
CA THR A 108 7.37 -4.04 -18.93
C THR A 108 6.37 -4.51 -20.00
N GLY A 109 6.33 -3.85 -21.16
CA GLY A 109 5.28 -4.05 -22.16
C GLY A 109 3.90 -3.48 -21.76
N LYS A 110 3.79 -2.82 -20.60
CA LYS A 110 2.53 -2.28 -20.08
C LYS A 110 2.59 -0.76 -19.87
N GLY A 111 1.47 -0.11 -20.11
CA GLY A 111 1.29 1.32 -19.82
C GLY A 111 1.22 1.59 -18.32
N LEU A 112 1.62 2.81 -17.95
CA LEU A 112 1.45 3.32 -16.60
C LEU A 112 0.05 3.92 -16.44
N SER A 113 -0.68 3.55 -15.38
CA SER A 113 -1.99 4.13 -15.11
C SER A 113 -1.87 5.53 -14.48
N LYS A 114 -2.89 6.38 -14.66
CA LYS A 114 -2.94 7.70 -14.00
C LYS A 114 -3.05 7.59 -12.48
N GLN A 115 -3.72 6.54 -11.98
CA GLN A 115 -3.81 6.27 -10.54
C GLN A 115 -2.43 5.95 -9.97
N THR A 116 -1.69 5.05 -10.62
CA THR A 116 -0.30 4.73 -10.26
C THR A 116 0.58 5.98 -10.33
N TRP A 117 0.46 6.79 -11.39
CA TRP A 117 1.22 8.04 -11.53
C TRP A 117 1.00 9.00 -10.36
N ASN A 118 -0.24 9.18 -9.92
CA ASN A 118 -0.57 10.11 -8.83
C ASN A 118 0.04 9.71 -7.48
N ILE A 119 0.40 8.44 -7.28
CA ILE A 119 1.04 7.95 -6.06
C ILE A 119 2.55 7.69 -6.23
N MET A 120 3.15 7.95 -7.40
CA MET A 120 4.57 7.65 -7.64
C MET A 120 5.52 8.36 -6.68
N GLY A 121 5.16 9.57 -6.23
CA GLY A 121 5.94 10.26 -5.19
C GLY A 121 6.04 9.44 -3.92
N LYS A 122 4.92 8.88 -3.45
CA LYS A 122 4.81 8.04 -2.25
C LYS A 122 5.48 6.68 -2.43
N ILE A 123 5.33 6.06 -3.61
CA ILE A 123 6.04 4.82 -3.96
C ILE A 123 7.56 5.05 -3.91
N ARG A 124 8.05 6.13 -4.52
CA ARG A 124 9.49 6.47 -4.55
C ARG A 124 10.04 6.70 -3.14
N GLU A 125 9.30 7.44 -2.33
CA GLU A 125 9.68 7.75 -0.94
C GLU A 125 9.85 6.48 -0.10
N LEU A 126 8.88 5.56 -0.20
CA LEU A 126 8.95 4.26 0.48
C LEU A 126 10.06 3.37 -0.11
N ASP A 127 10.20 3.30 -1.43
CA ASP A 127 11.24 2.49 -2.09
C ASP A 127 12.65 2.93 -1.66
N ILE A 128 12.90 4.24 -1.52
CA ILE A 128 14.16 4.77 -0.98
C ILE A 128 14.39 4.30 0.46
N LEU A 129 13.42 4.55 1.37
CA LEU A 129 13.53 4.14 2.78
C LEU A 129 13.83 2.64 2.92
N LEU A 130 13.10 1.79 2.20
CA LEU A 130 13.26 0.35 2.30
C LEU A 130 14.55 -0.15 1.64
N GLN A 131 15.11 0.56 0.66
CA GLN A 131 16.42 0.22 0.08
C GLN A 131 17.58 0.60 1.02
N GLU A 132 17.49 1.75 1.67
CA GLU A 132 18.55 2.29 2.52
C GLU A 132 18.55 1.72 3.95
N ASN A 133 17.39 1.32 4.47
CA ASN A 133 17.25 0.80 5.83
C ASN A 133 16.79 -0.67 5.85
N LYS A 134 17.67 -1.57 6.30
CA LYS A 134 17.36 -3.01 6.41
C LYS A 134 16.33 -3.32 7.51
N THR A 135 16.30 -2.53 8.58
CA THR A 135 15.39 -2.74 9.71
C THR A 135 13.95 -2.41 9.30
N SER A 136 13.73 -1.29 8.61
CA SER A 136 12.40 -0.93 8.09
C SER A 136 11.89 -1.98 7.09
N ARG A 137 12.77 -2.50 6.21
CA ARG A 137 12.43 -3.57 5.26
C ARG A 137 11.84 -4.83 5.90
N ASN A 138 12.16 -5.12 7.15
CA ASN A 138 11.69 -6.32 7.84
C ASN A 138 10.30 -6.14 8.48
N VAL A 139 9.82 -4.90 8.63
CA VAL A 139 8.57 -4.61 9.37
C VAL A 139 7.51 -3.93 8.50
N PHE A 140 7.86 -3.39 7.33
CA PHE A 140 6.91 -2.84 6.37
C PHE A 140 6.29 -3.92 5.48
N TYR A 141 4.96 -3.94 5.43
CA TYR A 141 4.17 -4.86 4.61
C TYR A 141 3.13 -4.11 3.79
N GLU A 142 2.94 -4.53 2.54
CA GLU A 142 1.83 -4.05 1.71
C GLU A 142 0.50 -4.50 2.31
N ALA A 143 -0.43 -3.56 2.51
CA ALA A 143 -1.77 -3.83 3.00
C ALA A 143 -2.80 -3.02 2.20
N GLY A 144 -3.44 -3.67 1.24
CA GLY A 144 -4.51 -3.07 0.44
C GLY A 144 -5.88 -3.23 1.10
N PRO A 145 -6.71 -2.17 1.23
CA PRO A 145 -8.01 -2.24 1.90
C PRO A 145 -8.94 -3.34 1.40
N GLU A 146 -8.97 -3.61 0.08
CA GLU A 146 -9.81 -4.68 -0.47
C GLU A 146 -9.35 -6.07 -0.02
N LEU A 147 -8.04 -6.30 0.16
CA LEU A 147 -7.52 -7.56 0.70
C LEU A 147 -7.89 -7.73 2.17
N CYS A 148 -7.77 -6.65 2.95
CA CYS A 148 -8.15 -6.63 4.36
C CYS A 148 -9.63 -6.96 4.54
N PHE A 149 -10.53 -6.25 3.84
CA PHE A 149 -11.97 -6.52 3.94
C PHE A 149 -12.38 -7.88 3.40
N MET A 150 -11.75 -8.36 2.32
CA MET A 150 -11.99 -9.72 1.81
C MET A 150 -11.57 -10.78 2.84
N THR A 151 -10.52 -10.52 3.62
CA THR A 151 -10.05 -11.41 4.68
C THR A 151 -10.99 -11.37 5.89
N LEU A 152 -11.34 -10.17 6.37
CA LEU A 152 -12.22 -9.98 7.54
C LEU A 152 -13.63 -10.52 7.30
N ALA A 153 -14.15 -10.38 6.08
CA ALA A 153 -15.47 -10.87 5.71
C ALA A 153 -15.49 -12.36 5.30
N ASP A 154 -14.41 -13.13 5.55
CA ASP A 154 -14.24 -14.52 5.11
C ASP A 154 -14.66 -14.76 3.66
N LYS A 155 -14.22 -13.88 2.75
CA LYS A 155 -14.50 -13.91 1.31
C LYS A 155 -15.97 -13.76 0.90
N SER A 156 -16.86 -13.33 1.79
CA SER A 156 -18.27 -13.01 1.48
C SER A 156 -18.48 -11.63 0.82
N PHE A 157 -17.37 -10.98 0.42
CA PHE A 157 -17.35 -9.59 0.00
C PHE A 157 -17.85 -9.39 -1.45
N ASN A 158 -19.10 -8.96 -1.64
CA ASN A 158 -19.75 -8.88 -2.96
C ASN A 158 -20.22 -7.49 -3.39
N TYR A 159 -19.96 -6.42 -2.64
CA TYR A 159 -20.47 -5.08 -2.95
C TYR A 159 -19.35 -4.06 -3.17
N TYR A 160 -19.52 -3.19 -4.16
CA TYR A 160 -18.55 -2.11 -4.42
C TYR A 160 -18.53 -1.11 -3.27
N LYS A 161 -17.37 -0.54 -2.96
CA LYS A 161 -17.19 0.42 -1.86
C LYS A 161 -18.02 1.68 -1.88
N LYS A 162 -18.62 1.98 -3.03
CA LYS A 162 -19.44 3.18 -3.23
C LYS A 162 -20.95 2.90 -3.09
N THR A 163 -21.36 1.66 -2.83
CA THR A 163 -22.77 1.36 -2.55
C THR A 163 -23.02 1.36 -1.05
N GLU A 164 -24.27 1.58 -0.65
CA GLU A 164 -24.69 1.56 0.75
C GLU A 164 -24.44 0.18 1.37
N GLU A 165 -24.73 -0.90 0.64
CA GLU A 165 -24.42 -2.27 1.06
C GLU A 165 -22.92 -2.46 1.23
N GLY A 166 -22.11 -1.94 0.31
CA GLY A 166 -20.66 -2.01 0.39
C GLY A 166 -20.08 -1.28 1.60
N LEU A 167 -20.69 -0.17 2.02
CA LEU A 167 -20.30 0.54 3.24
C LEU A 167 -20.72 -0.26 4.48
N LYS A 168 -21.98 -0.70 4.54
CA LYS A 168 -22.51 -1.48 5.66
C LYS A 168 -21.72 -2.77 5.92
N ASN A 169 -21.37 -3.50 4.86
CA ASN A 169 -20.56 -4.72 4.98
C ASN A 169 -19.17 -4.43 5.57
N ARG A 170 -18.51 -3.35 5.14
CA ARG A 170 -17.20 -2.95 5.67
C ARG A 170 -17.27 -2.61 7.15
N LEU A 171 -18.26 -1.82 7.56
CA LEU A 171 -18.48 -1.48 8.98
C LEU A 171 -18.73 -2.73 9.81
N ASN A 172 -19.57 -3.65 9.34
CA ASN A 172 -19.84 -4.91 10.04
C ASN A 172 -18.63 -5.86 10.11
N SER A 173 -17.60 -5.67 9.28
CA SER A 173 -16.39 -6.51 9.29
C SER A 173 -15.32 -6.02 10.26
N ILE A 174 -15.47 -4.80 10.81
CA ILE A 174 -14.52 -4.16 11.72
C ILE A 174 -15.13 -3.85 13.11
N MET A 175 -16.40 -4.19 13.30
CA MET A 175 -17.14 -4.13 14.58
C MET A 175 -17.36 -5.54 15.08
#